data_AF-A0A1F1KWG9-F1
#
_entry.id   AF-A0A1F1KWG9-F1
#
_cell.length_a   1.000
_cell.length_b   1.000
_cell.length_c   1.000
_cell.angle_alpha   90.00
_cell.angle_beta   90.00
_cell.angle_gamma   90.00
#
_symmetry.space_group_name_H-M   'P 1'
#
loop_
_entity.id
_entity.type
_entity.pdbx_description
1 polymer ?
#
loop_
_entity_poly.entity_id
_entity_poly.type
_entity_poly.pdbx_seq_one_letter_code
_entity_poly.pdbx_strand_id
1 'polypeptide(L)'
;MIQAISPKLNKCIVNELNFRSESLSVIVIPILVAVITRVFTNILQVIPVLFGGEAIGIAKGQMNMDTFTPIEKIFVGTIVGPFFEEFSFRVVFFTTIAYIVGFIDNKFNYSISKKVFNLRSMICWTIIIIIIGNSLFSLSHLPNASNFHLYFIAGIVDTIIYIKYGFYAAWLSHGFYNYFSFTFIFSLFGIN
;
A
#
# COMPACT_ATOMS: atom_id res chain seq x y z
N MET A 1 -14.02 31.47 1.25
CA MET A 1 -15.10 30.64 1.81
C MET A 1 -14.88 29.23 1.27
N ILE A 2 -14.27 28.34 2.06
CA ILE A 2 -14.07 26.94 1.67
C ILE A 2 -15.48 26.35 1.57
N GLN A 3 -15.96 26.06 0.37
CA GLN A 3 -17.22 25.35 0.18
C GLN A 3 -17.15 24.09 1.05
N ALA A 4 -18.07 24.01 2.02
CA ALA A 4 -18.17 22.87 2.90
C ALA A 4 -18.13 21.59 2.05
N ILE A 5 -17.17 20.73 2.34
CA ILE A 5 -17.01 19.43 1.71
C ILE A 5 -18.39 18.79 1.62
N SER A 6 -18.83 18.48 0.39
CA SER A 6 -20.13 17.84 0.13
C SER A 6 -20.32 16.68 1.13
N PRO A 7 -21.47 16.58 1.83
CA PRO A 7 -21.73 15.48 2.77
C PRO A 7 -21.52 14.09 2.15
N LYS A 8 -21.66 13.97 0.81
CA LYS A 8 -21.37 12.76 0.06
C LYS A 8 -19.88 12.40 0.05
N LEU A 9 -18.98 13.39 -0.03
CA LEU A 9 -17.53 13.18 0.00
C LEU A 9 -17.06 12.77 1.40
N ASN A 10 -17.58 13.38 2.46
CA ASN A 10 -17.31 12.95 3.84
C ASN A 10 -17.76 11.51 4.08
N LYS A 11 -18.95 11.14 3.59
CA LYS A 11 -19.45 9.76 3.69
C LYS A 11 -18.59 8.77 2.90
N CYS A 12 -18.07 9.16 1.73
CA CYS A 12 -17.09 8.34 1.01
C CYS A 12 -15.83 8.12 1.85
N ILE A 13 -15.20 9.18 2.37
CA ILE A 13 -13.94 9.09 3.13
C ILE A 13 -14.10 8.21 4.38
N VAL A 14 -15.18 8.39 5.15
CA VAL A 14 -15.45 7.57 6.34
C VAL A 14 -15.66 6.09 5.97
N ASN A 15 -16.30 5.83 4.83
CA ASN A 15 -16.49 4.47 4.33
C ASN A 15 -15.19 3.84 3.83
N GLU A 16 -14.19 4.62 3.41
CA GLU A 16 -12.89 4.09 2.99
C GLU A 16 -12.07 3.50 4.16
N LEU A 17 -12.28 3.99 5.37
CA LEU A 17 -11.54 3.54 6.56
C LEU A 17 -12.04 2.20 7.10
N ASN A 18 -13.30 1.83 6.83
CA ASN A 18 -13.91 0.64 7.41
C ASN A 18 -13.70 -0.62 6.55
N PHE A 19 -13.89 -1.79 7.15
CA PHE A 19 -14.07 -3.02 6.38
C PHE A 19 -15.33 -2.91 5.52
N ARG A 20 -15.24 -3.39 4.29
CA ARG A 20 -16.36 -3.36 3.32
C ARG A 20 -17.33 -4.53 3.48
N SER A 21 -17.05 -5.47 4.39
CA SER A 21 -17.92 -6.61 4.73
C SER A 21 -17.64 -7.08 6.17
N GLU A 22 -18.64 -7.67 6.80
CA GLU A 22 -18.54 -8.32 8.12
C GLU A 22 -18.03 -9.76 8.05
N SER A 23 -17.83 -10.30 6.84
CA SER A 23 -17.34 -11.66 6.65
C SER A 23 -15.88 -11.79 7.13
N LEU A 24 -15.55 -12.87 7.83
CA LEU A 24 -14.18 -13.21 8.23
C LEU A 24 -13.18 -13.24 7.05
N SER A 25 -13.68 -13.42 5.82
CA SER A 25 -12.88 -13.37 4.60
C SER A 25 -12.13 -12.04 4.41
N VAL A 26 -12.64 -10.92 4.96
CA VAL A 26 -11.96 -9.60 4.91
C VAL A 26 -10.69 -9.54 5.76
N ILE A 27 -10.46 -10.53 6.62
CA ILE A 27 -9.26 -10.67 7.45
C ILE A 27 -8.38 -11.79 6.88
N VAL A 28 -8.96 -12.96 6.63
CA VAL A 28 -8.21 -14.16 6.23
C VAL A 28 -7.59 -14.01 4.84
N ILE A 29 -8.34 -13.48 3.87
CA ILE A 29 -7.83 -13.37 2.49
C ILE A 29 -6.65 -12.39 2.41
N PRO A 30 -6.70 -11.18 2.99
CA PRO A 30 -5.55 -10.27 2.99
C PRO A 30 -4.30 -10.89 3.61
N ILE A 31 -4.43 -11.60 4.73
CA ILE A 31 -3.27 -12.29 5.36
C ILE A 31 -2.69 -13.34 4.42
N LEU A 32 -3.53 -14.20 3.84
CA LEU A 32 -3.06 -15.25 2.93
C LEU A 32 -2.38 -14.66 1.69
N VAL A 33 -2.97 -13.62 1.10
CA VAL A 33 -2.39 -12.93 -0.05
C VAL A 33 -1.06 -12.27 0.32
N ALA A 34 -0.95 -11.64 1.50
CA ALA A 34 0.29 -11.07 1.98
C ALA A 34 1.40 -12.12 2.13
N VAL A 35 1.09 -13.25 2.77
CA VAL A 35 2.03 -14.37 2.95
C VAL A 35 2.49 -14.91 1.60
N ILE A 36 1.57 -15.18 0.68
CA ILE A 36 1.88 -15.71 -0.65
C ILE A 36 2.75 -14.72 -1.43
N THR A 37 2.32 -13.45 -1.50
CA THR A 37 3.08 -12.38 -2.16
C THR A 37 4.48 -12.28 -1.57
N ARG A 38 4.60 -12.39 -0.24
CA ARG A 38 5.89 -12.28 0.44
C ARG A 38 6.82 -13.44 0.12
N VAL A 39 6.30 -14.68 0.11
CA VAL A 39 7.06 -15.86 -0.34
C VAL A 39 7.59 -15.64 -1.76
N PHE A 40 6.76 -15.18 -2.69
CA PHE A 40 7.21 -14.87 -4.06
C PHE A 40 8.30 -13.79 -4.08
N THR A 41 8.12 -12.68 -3.37
CA THR A 41 9.12 -11.60 -3.37
C THR A 41 10.43 -12.01 -2.67
N ASN A 42 10.38 -12.84 -1.62
CA ASN A 42 11.57 -13.42 -1.00
C ASN A 42 12.33 -14.31 -2.00
N ILE A 43 11.62 -15.13 -2.79
CA ILE A 43 12.23 -15.93 -3.86
C ILE A 43 12.89 -15.02 -4.89
N LEU A 44 12.21 -13.98 -5.36
CA LEU A 44 12.78 -13.01 -6.31
C LEU A 44 14.08 -12.38 -5.80
N GLN A 45 14.19 -12.13 -4.49
CA GLN A 45 15.40 -11.57 -3.89
C GLN A 45 16.60 -12.53 -3.95
N VAL A 46 16.38 -13.84 -3.91
CA VAL A 46 17.46 -14.85 -3.89
C VAL A 46 17.74 -15.47 -5.25
N ILE A 47 16.87 -15.25 -6.26
CA ILE A 47 17.09 -15.76 -7.63
C ILE A 47 18.48 -15.42 -8.18
N PRO A 48 19.00 -14.16 -8.09
CA PRO A 48 20.31 -13.85 -8.64
C PRO A 48 21.45 -14.67 -8.01
N VAL A 49 21.31 -15.07 -6.74
CA VAL A 49 22.30 -15.91 -6.03
C VAL A 49 22.43 -17.29 -6.68
N LEU A 50 21.31 -17.85 -7.17
CA LEU A 50 21.32 -19.12 -7.88
C LEU A 50 22.13 -19.07 -9.19
N PHE A 51 22.36 -17.88 -9.73
CA PHE A 51 23.14 -17.63 -10.94
C PHE A 51 24.51 -16.99 -10.66
N GLY A 52 24.98 -17.01 -9.40
CA GLY A 52 26.28 -16.47 -9.00
C GLY A 52 26.33 -14.95 -8.82
N GLY A 53 25.19 -14.27 -8.79
CA GLY A 53 25.06 -12.85 -8.45
C GLY A 53 24.81 -12.61 -6.96
N GLU A 54 24.63 -11.33 -6.58
CA GLU A 54 24.28 -10.93 -5.22
C GLU A 54 22.76 -10.93 -5.00
N ALA A 55 22.31 -11.23 -3.78
CA ALA A 55 20.90 -11.14 -3.42
C ALA A 55 20.39 -9.70 -3.57
N ILE A 56 19.13 -9.55 -3.99
CA ILE A 56 18.50 -8.24 -4.12
C ILE A 56 18.24 -7.69 -2.71
N GLY A 57 19.04 -6.70 -2.32
CA GLY A 57 18.88 -5.98 -1.07
C GLY A 57 17.60 -5.15 -1.01
N ILE A 58 17.19 -4.81 0.22
CA ILE A 58 16.12 -3.86 0.48
C ILE A 58 16.52 -2.44 0.04
N ALA A 59 15.52 -1.60 -0.23
CA ALA A 59 15.75 -0.21 -0.63
C ALA A 59 16.28 0.65 0.53
N LYS A 60 16.88 1.79 0.20
CA LYS A 60 17.65 2.61 1.16
C LYS A 60 16.77 3.44 2.11
N GLY A 61 15.53 3.73 1.70
CA GLY A 61 14.59 4.55 2.47
C GLY A 61 13.86 3.79 3.58
N GLN A 62 14.31 2.59 3.92
CA GLN A 62 13.73 1.80 5.01
C GLN A 62 14.10 2.42 6.37
N MET A 63 13.20 2.31 7.34
CA MET A 63 13.46 2.76 8.70
C MET A 63 14.62 1.96 9.29
N ASN A 64 15.65 2.65 9.79
CA ASN A 64 16.70 2.00 10.57
C ASN A 64 16.11 1.56 11.92
N MET A 65 16.10 0.25 12.16
CA MET A 65 15.62 -0.36 13.40
C MET A 65 16.72 -1.01 14.25
N ASP A 66 18.00 -0.66 14.02
CA ASP A 66 19.15 -1.30 14.69
C ASP A 66 19.10 -1.13 16.22
N THR A 67 18.57 -0.01 16.71
CA THR A 67 18.46 0.30 18.14
C THR A 67 17.18 -0.24 18.79
N PHE A 68 16.28 -0.84 18.02
CA PHE A 68 14.98 -1.31 18.50
C PHE A 68 15.10 -2.71 19.09
N THR A 69 14.43 -2.95 20.21
CA THR A 69 14.21 -4.30 20.74
C THR A 69 13.35 -5.12 19.76
N PRO A 70 13.38 -6.47 19.83
CA PRO A 70 12.55 -7.31 18.96
C PRO A 70 11.05 -6.99 19.02
N ILE A 71 10.53 -6.63 20.19
CA ILE A 71 9.11 -6.26 20.34
C ILE A 71 8.82 -4.93 19.66
N GLU A 72 9.70 -3.93 19.81
CA GLU A 72 9.52 -2.64 19.15
C GLU A 72 9.66 -2.78 17.63
N LYS A 73 10.56 -3.64 17.13
CA LYS A 73 10.65 -3.99 15.71
C LYS A 73 9.32 -4.55 15.21
N ILE A 74 8.72 -5.52 15.92
CA ILE A 74 7.41 -6.09 15.57
C ILE A 74 6.34 -5.02 15.54
N PHE A 75 6.23 -4.22 16.60
CA PHE A 75 5.20 -3.20 16.70
C PHE A 75 5.35 -2.13 15.61
N VAL A 76 6.55 -1.59 15.43
CA VAL A 76 6.77 -0.50 14.47
C VAL A 76 6.77 -1.01 13.02
N GLY A 77 7.42 -2.14 12.74
CA GLY A 77 7.56 -2.69 11.39
C GLY A 77 6.30 -3.34 10.82
N THR A 78 5.40 -3.84 11.67
CA THR A 78 4.19 -4.58 11.22
C THR A 78 2.88 -3.86 11.54
N ILE A 79 2.88 -2.90 12.46
CA ILE A 79 1.66 -2.18 12.86
C ILE A 79 1.79 -0.70 12.49
N VAL A 80 2.74 0.03 13.09
CA VAL A 80 2.79 1.50 12.97
C VAL A 80 3.21 1.97 11.57
N GLY A 81 4.32 1.45 11.04
CA GLY A 81 4.81 1.79 9.70
C GLY A 81 3.77 1.50 8.63
N PRO A 82 3.28 0.25 8.52
CA PRO A 82 2.22 -0.12 7.61
C PRO A 82 0.97 0.75 7.74
N PHE A 83 0.55 1.12 8.96
CA PHE A 83 -0.60 2.00 9.15
C PHE A 83 -0.39 3.35 8.45
N PHE A 84 0.75 4.01 8.71
CA PHE A 84 1.04 5.33 8.14
C PHE A 84 1.22 5.28 6.63
N GLU A 85 1.86 4.25 6.11
CA GLU A 85 2.06 4.05 4.68
C GLU A 85 0.73 3.79 3.96
N GLU A 86 -0.10 2.88 4.47
CA GLU A 86 -1.44 2.64 3.90
C GLU A 86 -2.30 3.90 4.00
N PHE A 87 -2.30 4.58 5.14
CA PHE A 87 -3.14 5.76 5.33
C PHE A 87 -2.72 6.88 4.37
N SER A 88 -1.42 7.13 4.24
CA SER A 88 -0.89 8.17 3.36
C SER A 88 -1.16 7.88 1.89
N PHE A 89 -0.81 6.68 1.42
CA PHE A 89 -0.87 6.36 -0.01
C PHE A 89 -2.24 5.90 -0.49
N ARG A 90 -3.12 5.40 0.39
CA ARG A 90 -4.41 4.82 -0.02
C ARG A 90 -5.56 5.71 0.39
N VAL A 91 -5.52 6.34 1.56
CA VAL A 91 -6.61 7.22 2.03
C VAL A 91 -6.33 8.67 1.67
N VAL A 92 -5.19 9.24 2.09
CA VAL A 92 -4.86 10.65 1.87
C VAL A 92 -4.67 10.92 0.39
N PHE A 93 -3.79 10.17 -0.28
CA PHE A 93 -3.56 10.32 -1.72
C PHE A 93 -4.86 10.19 -2.52
N PHE A 94 -5.68 9.17 -2.23
CA PHE A 94 -6.99 9.00 -2.87
C PHE A 94 -7.89 10.22 -2.66
N THR A 95 -8.02 10.67 -1.42
CA THR A 95 -8.88 11.80 -1.06
C THR A 95 -8.41 13.09 -1.73
N THR A 96 -7.09 13.31 -1.80
CA THR A 96 -6.49 14.46 -2.47
C THR A 96 -6.77 14.44 -3.97
N ILE A 97 -6.56 13.30 -4.65
CA ILE A 97 -6.89 13.15 -6.08
C ILE A 97 -8.40 13.35 -6.30
N ALA A 98 -9.22 12.76 -5.44
CA ALA A 98 -10.67 12.90 -5.51
C ALA A 98 -11.09 14.37 -5.41
N TYR A 99 -10.49 15.11 -4.48
CA TYR A 99 -10.75 16.53 -4.30
C TYR A 99 -10.33 17.36 -5.52
N ILE A 100 -9.12 17.12 -6.05
CA ILE A 100 -8.60 17.84 -7.23
C ILE A 100 -9.49 17.61 -8.45
N VAL A 101 -9.88 16.37 -8.74
CA VAL A 101 -10.75 16.05 -9.88
C VAL A 101 -12.12 16.70 -9.70
N GLY A 102 -12.70 16.63 -8.49
CA GLY A 102 -13.97 17.29 -8.19
C GLY A 102 -13.93 18.81 -8.36
N PHE A 103 -12.82 19.45 -7.96
CA PHE A 103 -12.61 20.88 -8.14
C PHE A 103 -12.53 21.27 -9.63
N ILE A 104 -11.76 20.52 -10.42
CA ILE A 104 -11.63 20.76 -11.87
C ILE A 104 -13.00 20.61 -12.55
N ASP A 105 -13.74 19.56 -12.22
CA ASP A 105 -15.05 19.30 -12.85
C ASP A 105 -16.04 20.44 -12.61
N ASN A 106 -16.13 20.90 -11.36
CA ASN A 106 -16.97 22.03 -10.99
C ASN A 106 -16.52 23.35 -11.65
N LYS A 107 -15.21 23.59 -11.74
CA LYS A 107 -14.66 24.84 -12.28
C LYS A 107 -14.85 24.95 -13.80
N PHE A 108 -14.75 23.83 -14.51
CA PHE A 108 -14.77 23.81 -15.97
C PHE A 108 -16.06 23.23 -16.57
N ASN A 109 -17.07 22.95 -15.73
CA ASN A 109 -18.36 22.36 -16.14
C ASN A 109 -18.20 21.07 -16.97
N TYR A 110 -17.13 20.32 -16.70
CA TYR A 110 -16.93 19.02 -17.34
C TYR A 110 -17.81 17.95 -16.66
N SER A 111 -17.95 16.81 -17.32
CA SER A 111 -18.56 15.58 -16.75
C SER A 111 -17.48 14.54 -16.41
N ILE A 112 -16.25 14.99 -16.16
CA ILE A 112 -15.12 14.13 -15.80
C ILE A 112 -15.41 13.48 -14.45
N SER A 113 -16.02 14.18 -13.48
CA SER A 113 -16.36 13.57 -12.18
C SER A 113 -17.31 12.39 -12.33
N LYS A 114 -18.32 12.46 -13.20
CA LYS A 114 -19.23 11.33 -13.47
C LYS A 114 -18.53 10.17 -14.17
N LYS A 115 -17.41 10.38 -14.87
CA LYS A 115 -16.64 9.31 -15.53
C LYS A 115 -15.51 8.75 -14.66
N VAL A 116 -14.96 9.58 -13.76
CA VAL A 116 -13.85 9.23 -12.86
C VAL A 116 -14.36 8.72 -11.51
N PHE A 117 -15.41 9.32 -10.94
CA PHE A 117 -16.08 8.89 -9.70
C PHE A 117 -17.27 7.96 -9.91
N ASN A 118 -17.57 7.56 -11.15
CA ASN A 118 -18.28 6.30 -11.28
C ASN A 118 -17.33 5.23 -10.76
N LEU A 119 -17.55 4.77 -9.53
CA LEU A 119 -16.77 3.74 -8.82
C LEU A 119 -16.56 2.46 -9.67
N ARG A 120 -17.30 2.32 -10.79
CA ARG A 120 -17.20 1.24 -11.79
C ARG A 120 -16.31 1.52 -13.01
N SER A 121 -15.83 2.75 -13.22
CA SER A 121 -14.92 3.08 -14.32
C SER A 121 -13.51 2.58 -13.99
N MET A 122 -13.32 1.25 -14.06
CA MET A 122 -12.07 0.55 -13.73
C MET A 122 -10.82 1.22 -14.35
N ILE A 123 -10.94 1.85 -15.52
CA ILE A 123 -9.78 2.34 -16.28
C ILE A 123 -9.09 3.53 -15.60
N CYS A 124 -9.84 4.54 -15.13
CA CYS A 124 -9.23 5.69 -14.43
C CYS A 124 -8.69 5.31 -13.05
N TRP A 125 -9.37 4.37 -12.37
CA TRP A 125 -8.94 3.80 -11.09
C TRP A 125 -7.65 2.98 -11.23
N THR A 126 -7.54 2.17 -12.27
CA THR A 126 -6.34 1.40 -12.60
C THR A 126 -5.16 2.31 -12.94
N ILE A 127 -5.34 3.30 -13.80
CA ILE A 127 -4.18 4.12 -14.22
C ILE A 127 -3.70 5.03 -13.08
N ILE A 128 -4.60 5.71 -12.37
CA ILE A 128 -4.17 6.72 -11.39
C ILE A 128 -3.71 6.06 -10.09
N ILE A 129 -4.46 5.10 -9.55
CA ILE A 129 -4.11 4.51 -8.25
C ILE A 129 -3.12 3.37 -8.43
N ILE A 130 -3.37 2.45 -9.36
CA ILE A 130 -2.50 1.26 -9.50
C ILE A 130 -1.15 1.64 -10.10
N ILE A 131 -1.08 2.55 -11.08
CA ILE A 131 0.20 2.90 -11.70
C ILE A 131 0.88 4.06 -10.98
N ILE A 132 0.24 5.23 -10.88
CA ILE A 132 0.90 6.43 -10.32
C ILE A 132 1.10 6.28 -8.80
N GLY A 133 0.06 5.90 -8.07
CA GLY A 133 0.12 5.73 -6.61
C GLY A 133 1.21 4.72 -6.19
N ASN A 134 1.23 3.53 -6.80
CA ASN A 134 2.22 2.52 -6.45
C ASN A 134 3.64 2.83 -6.96
N SER A 135 3.76 3.61 -8.04
CA SER A 135 5.07 4.11 -8.45
C SER A 135 5.61 5.09 -7.41
N LEU A 136 4.79 6.01 -6.90
CA LEU A 136 5.18 6.94 -5.85
C LEU A 136 5.50 6.22 -4.53
N PHE A 137 4.69 5.22 -4.15
CA PHE A 137 4.96 4.36 -3.00
C PHE A 137 6.27 3.59 -3.15
N SER A 138 6.55 3.02 -4.32
CA SER A 138 7.82 2.34 -4.56
C SER A 138 8.98 3.33 -4.48
N LEU A 139 8.87 4.49 -5.12
CA LEU A 139 9.92 5.53 -5.12
C LEU A 139 10.18 6.14 -3.73
N SER A 140 9.20 6.22 -2.83
CA SER A 140 9.42 6.74 -1.47
C SER A 140 10.36 5.87 -0.65
N HIS A 141 10.53 4.60 -1.02
CA HIS A 141 11.50 3.71 -0.42
C HIS A 141 12.93 3.90 -0.94
N LEU A 142 13.15 4.86 -1.85
CA LEU A 142 14.44 5.11 -2.51
C LEU A 142 15.04 3.83 -3.14
N PRO A 143 14.29 3.13 -4.01
CA PRO A 143 14.75 1.91 -4.64
C PRO A 143 15.78 2.21 -5.72
N ASN A 144 16.53 1.18 -6.10
CA ASN A 144 17.29 1.15 -7.33
C ASN A 144 16.52 0.31 -8.38
N ALA A 145 17.08 0.16 -9.57
CA ALA A 145 16.45 -0.63 -10.63
C ALA A 145 16.24 -2.11 -10.25
N SER A 146 17.09 -2.67 -9.38
CA SER A 146 17.00 -4.09 -9.00
C SER A 146 15.93 -4.38 -7.95
N ASN A 147 15.50 -3.41 -7.14
CA ASN A 147 14.48 -3.66 -6.09
C ASN A 147 13.17 -2.89 -6.25
N PHE A 148 13.07 -1.91 -7.18
CA PHE A 148 11.83 -1.16 -7.44
C PHE A 148 10.59 -2.05 -7.63
N HIS A 149 10.75 -3.14 -8.38
CA HIS A 149 9.64 -4.03 -8.72
C HIS A 149 9.06 -4.75 -7.49
N LEU A 150 9.88 -5.01 -6.46
CA LEU A 150 9.43 -5.68 -5.24
C LEU A 150 8.40 -4.82 -4.49
N TYR A 151 8.71 -3.54 -4.31
CA TYR A 151 7.81 -2.55 -3.68
C TYR A 151 6.60 -2.24 -4.54
N PHE A 152 6.79 -2.17 -5.86
CA PHE A 152 5.70 -1.92 -6.80
C PHE A 152 4.67 -3.06 -6.79
N ILE A 153 5.11 -4.32 -6.83
CA ILE A 153 4.23 -5.50 -6.75
C ILE A 153 3.47 -5.51 -5.42
N ALA A 154 4.17 -5.28 -4.29
CA ALA A 154 3.54 -5.20 -2.97
C ALA A 154 2.46 -4.10 -2.93
N GLY A 155 2.78 -2.89 -3.41
CA GLY A 155 1.83 -1.77 -3.48
C GLY A 155 0.58 -2.10 -4.32
N ILE A 156 0.74 -2.78 -5.46
CA ILE A 156 -0.39 -3.22 -6.28
C ILE A 156 -1.30 -4.17 -5.51
N VAL A 157 -0.71 -5.15 -4.82
CA VAL A 157 -1.47 -6.14 -4.03
C VAL A 157 -2.27 -5.45 -2.93
N ASP A 158 -1.64 -4.57 -2.16
CA ASP A 158 -2.31 -3.82 -1.09
C ASP A 158 -3.37 -2.86 -1.64
N THR A 159 -3.14 -2.28 -2.82
CA THR A 159 -4.15 -1.47 -3.53
C THR A 159 -5.38 -2.29 -3.91
N ILE A 160 -5.19 -3.50 -4.43
CA ILE A 160 -6.30 -4.40 -4.79
C ILE A 160 -7.09 -4.79 -3.53
N ILE A 161 -6.38 -5.11 -2.45
CA ILE A 161 -6.97 -5.44 -1.15
C ILE A 161 -7.76 -4.24 -0.60
N TYR A 162 -7.19 -3.04 -0.65
CA TYR A 162 -7.84 -1.79 -0.25
C TYR A 162 -9.15 -1.58 -1.02
N ILE A 163 -9.10 -1.66 -2.35
CA ILE A 163 -10.29 -1.47 -3.20
C ILE A 163 -11.36 -2.53 -2.91
N LYS A 164 -10.96 -3.78 -2.62
CA LYS A 164 -11.92 -4.87 -2.42
C LYS A 164 -12.49 -4.93 -1.00
N TYR A 165 -11.65 -4.73 0.02
CA TYR A 165 -11.96 -5.03 1.42
C TYR A 165 -11.84 -3.82 2.36
N GLY A 166 -11.23 -2.72 1.94
CA GLY A 166 -11.10 -1.47 2.71
C GLY A 166 -9.73 -1.28 3.36
N PHE A 167 -9.56 -0.14 4.04
CA PHE A 167 -8.30 0.28 4.66
C PHE A 167 -7.74 -0.74 5.66
N TYR A 168 -8.53 -1.20 6.63
CA TYR A 168 -8.05 -2.13 7.65
C TYR A 168 -7.53 -3.45 7.07
N ALA A 169 -8.11 -3.91 5.95
CA ALA A 169 -7.66 -5.10 5.25
C ALA A 169 -6.28 -4.90 4.58
N ALA A 170 -6.07 -3.73 3.95
CA ALA A 170 -4.79 -3.39 3.34
C ALA A 170 -3.70 -3.19 4.40
N TRP A 171 -4.03 -2.53 5.51
CA TRP A 171 -3.12 -2.37 6.64
C TRP A 171 -2.69 -3.72 7.23
N LEU A 172 -3.66 -4.62 7.44
CA LEU A 172 -3.39 -5.98 7.90
C LEU A 172 -2.49 -6.74 6.91
N SER A 173 -2.82 -6.70 5.62
CA SER A 173 -2.01 -7.30 4.55
C SER A 173 -0.56 -6.84 4.61
N HIS A 174 -0.34 -5.53 4.59
CA HIS A 174 0.98 -4.93 4.61
C HIS A 174 1.75 -5.30 5.89
N GLY A 175 1.09 -5.27 7.06
CA GLY A 175 1.71 -5.69 8.31
C GLY A 175 2.26 -7.11 8.28
N PHE A 176 1.46 -8.06 7.78
CA PHE A 176 1.90 -9.45 7.60
C PHE A 176 2.94 -9.60 6.50
N TYR A 177 2.84 -8.83 5.41
CA TYR A 177 3.85 -8.80 4.36
C TYR A 177 5.22 -8.43 4.93
N ASN A 178 5.31 -7.39 5.77
CA ASN A 178 6.56 -6.99 6.41
C ASN A 178 7.08 -8.05 7.39
N TYR A 179 6.19 -8.61 8.21
CA TYR A 179 6.55 -9.62 9.20
C TYR A 179 7.23 -10.85 8.57
N PHE A 180 6.72 -11.32 7.43
CA PHE A 180 7.25 -12.50 6.73
C PHE A 180 8.45 -12.21 5.81
N SER A 181 9.03 -11.01 5.87
CA SER A 181 10.23 -10.70 5.13
C SER A 181 11.48 -11.31 5.77
N PHE A 182 12.39 -11.85 4.95
CA PHE A 182 13.64 -12.41 5.45
C PHE A 182 14.45 -11.38 6.23
N THR A 183 14.58 -10.16 5.70
CA THR A 183 15.29 -9.08 6.37
C THR A 183 14.69 -8.77 7.74
N PHE A 184 13.36 -8.69 7.85
CA PHE A 184 12.72 -8.41 9.12
C PHE A 184 12.92 -9.57 10.10
N ILE A 185 12.68 -10.81 9.68
CA ILE A 185 12.88 -12.01 10.52
C ILE A 185 14.32 -12.09 11.01
N PHE A 186 15.31 -11.96 10.13
CA PHE A 186 16.73 -12.02 10.52
C PHE A 186 17.11 -10.88 11.46
N SER A 187 16.57 -9.67 11.25
CA SER A 187 16.79 -8.54 12.15
C SER A 187 16.26 -8.76 13.58
N LEU A 188 15.24 -9.61 13.77
CA LEU A 188 14.74 -9.97 15.11
C LEU A 188 15.75 -10.84 15.88
N PHE A 189 16.58 -11.59 15.17
CA PHE A 189 17.63 -12.45 15.73
C PHE A 189 19.01 -11.79 15.75
N GLY A 190 19.09 -10.50 15.39
CA GLY A 190 20.37 -9.77 15.33
C GLY A 190 21.27 -10.19 14.17
N ILE A 191 20.71 -10.81 13.14
CA ILE A 191 21.40 -11.19 11.91
C ILE A 191 21.08 -10.11 10.88
N ASN A 192 22.08 -9.30 10.54
CA ASN A 192 21.97 -8.23 9.54
C ASN A 192 22.50 -8.70 8.19
#